data_AF-A0A5K1CNG9-F1
#
_entry.id   AF-A0A5K1CNG9-F1
#
_cell.length_a   1.000
_cell.length_b   1.000
_cell.length_c   1.000
_cell.angle_alpha   90.00
_cell.angle_beta   90.00
_cell.angle_gamma   90.00
#
_symmetry.space_group_name_H-M   'P 1'
#
loop_
_entity.id
_entity.type
_entity.pdbx_description
1 polymer ?
#
loop_
_entity_poly.entity_id
_entity_poly.type
_entity_poly.pdbx_seq_one_letter_code
_entity_poly.pdbx_strand_id
1 'polypeptide(L)'
;PFSAGKRYFFWNPFGGSHSSDSLAARLAGEHGLLFCANTTAAAEVRQFPPGPSCPDYFRWIHEDLRPWNRSGITREMVESGKKLADFRLVIVGGKAYVETYRRSFQTRDLFTIWGILQLLSWYPGHIPDLDLMFNCGDVPMVPAAGFWPWTWIRKWRVPAPVFHYCADDASQDIVFPDWSFWG
;
A
#
# COMPACT_ATOMS: atom_id res chain seq x y z
N PRO A 1 1.68 28.58 -9.42
CA PRO A 1 1.92 27.48 -10.37
C PRO A 1 2.05 26.15 -9.62
N PHE A 2 0.92 25.64 -9.11
CA PHE A 2 0.88 24.37 -8.40
C PHE A 2 0.63 23.27 -9.43
N SER A 3 1.64 22.40 -9.60
CA SER A 3 1.58 21.22 -10.46
C SER A 3 0.37 20.37 -10.07
N ALA A 4 -0.48 20.07 -11.06
CA ALA A 4 -1.72 19.34 -10.89
C ALA A 4 -1.53 18.02 -10.14
N GLY A 5 -2.19 17.91 -8.99
CA GLY A 5 -2.10 16.76 -8.08
C GLY A 5 -2.70 15.48 -8.67
N LYS A 6 -1.94 14.40 -8.53
CA LYS A 6 -2.23 13.01 -8.90
C LYS A 6 -3.20 12.36 -7.91
N ARG A 7 -4.43 11.99 -8.29
CA ARG A 7 -5.41 11.26 -7.42
C ARG A 7 -5.67 9.85 -7.92
N TYR A 8 -5.39 8.80 -7.15
CA TYR A 8 -5.57 7.40 -7.58
C TYR A 8 -6.24 6.47 -6.55
N PHE A 9 -6.88 5.43 -7.08
CA PHE A 9 -7.43 4.24 -6.42
C PHE A 9 -6.77 2.98 -7.04
N PHE A 10 -6.67 1.87 -6.29
CA PHE A 10 -5.84 0.70 -6.61
C PHE A 10 -6.62 -0.52 -7.17
N TRP A 11 -5.97 -1.30 -8.05
CA TRP A 11 -6.31 -2.66 -8.51
C TRP A 11 -5.02 -3.44 -8.86
N ASN A 12 -5.00 -4.77 -8.70
CA ASN A 12 -3.92 -5.67 -9.18
C ASN A 12 -4.53 -6.96 -9.81
N PRO A 13 -4.04 -7.47 -10.98
CA PRO A 13 -4.71 -8.49 -11.80
C PRO A 13 -4.42 -9.97 -11.46
N PHE A 14 -3.56 -10.30 -10.50
CA PHE A 14 -3.04 -11.68 -10.41
C PHE A 14 -3.46 -12.36 -9.11
N GLY A 15 -4.52 -13.15 -9.24
CA GLY A 15 -5.05 -14.02 -8.19
C GLY A 15 -4.06 -15.11 -7.80
N GLY A 16 -3.80 -15.20 -6.50
CA GLY A 16 -3.12 -16.32 -5.87
C GLY A 16 -3.64 -16.47 -4.45
N SER A 17 -4.41 -17.53 -4.20
CA SER A 17 -4.90 -17.88 -2.87
C SER A 17 -3.81 -18.63 -2.11
N HIS A 18 -3.29 -18.07 -1.01
CA HIS A 18 -2.47 -18.86 -0.07
C HIS A 18 -2.68 -18.48 1.40
N SER A 19 -3.19 -19.48 2.12
CA SER A 19 -3.03 -19.84 3.54
C SER A 19 -3.10 -18.73 4.61
N SER A 20 -4.26 -18.72 5.27
CA SER A 20 -4.59 -17.96 6.46
C SER A 20 -4.01 -18.59 7.74
N ASP A 21 -2.72 -18.43 7.99
CA ASP A 21 -2.21 -18.31 9.37
C ASP A 21 -1.93 -16.82 9.60
N SER A 22 -3.02 -16.07 9.70
CA SER A 22 -3.00 -14.65 9.38
C SER A 22 -2.33 -13.84 10.49
N LEU A 23 -1.36 -13.03 10.09
CA LEU A 23 -0.86 -11.90 10.87
C LEU A 23 -2.01 -11.01 11.40
N ALA A 24 -3.17 -10.98 10.71
CA ALA A 24 -4.40 -10.37 11.22
C ALA A 24 -4.85 -10.97 12.56
N ALA A 25 -4.65 -12.27 12.80
CA ALA A 25 -4.92 -12.89 14.11
C ALA A 25 -3.95 -12.40 15.20
N ARG A 26 -2.68 -12.11 14.85
CA ARG A 26 -1.70 -11.53 15.79
C ARG A 26 -1.99 -10.06 16.09
N LEU A 27 -2.28 -9.25 15.06
CA LEU A 27 -2.63 -7.83 15.22
C LEU A 27 -3.98 -7.63 15.92
N ALA A 28 -4.92 -8.55 15.75
CA ALA A 28 -6.17 -8.55 16.50
C ALA A 28 -6.01 -8.91 17.99
N GLY A 29 -4.87 -9.48 18.39
CA GLY A 29 -4.64 -10.00 19.74
C GLY A 29 -4.08 -9.00 20.76
N GLU A 30 -3.42 -7.90 20.33
CA GLU A 30 -2.60 -7.10 21.26
C GLU A 30 -3.16 -5.74 21.70
N HIS A 31 -4.09 -5.07 20.99
CA HIS A 31 -4.69 -3.84 21.50
C HIS A 31 -6.15 -3.67 21.08
N GLY A 32 -7.01 -3.33 22.06
CA GLY A 32 -8.47 -3.29 21.99
C GLY A 32 -9.03 -2.67 20.70
N LEU A 33 -9.63 -3.53 19.88
CA LEU A 33 -10.30 -3.19 18.64
C LEU A 33 -11.64 -2.49 18.91
N LEU A 34 -11.87 -1.36 18.25
CA LEU A 34 -13.21 -0.85 17.96
C LEU A 34 -13.90 -1.86 17.04
N PHE A 35 -14.79 -2.67 17.63
CA PHE A 35 -15.66 -3.57 16.89
C PHE A 35 -16.79 -2.76 16.23
N CYS A 36 -16.82 -2.71 14.90
CA CYS A 36 -18.08 -2.52 14.19
C CYS A 36 -18.63 -3.89 13.78
N ALA A 37 -19.86 -4.12 14.19
CA ALA A 37 -20.56 -5.41 14.17
C ALA A 37 -20.78 -5.96 12.76
N ASN A 38 -20.95 -7.29 12.73
CA ASN A 38 -21.30 -8.11 11.58
C ASN A 38 -22.43 -7.52 10.74
N THR A 39 -22.22 -7.49 9.44
CA THR A 39 -23.29 -7.80 8.50
C THR A 39 -22.70 -8.70 7.43
N THR A 40 -23.00 -9.99 7.54
CA THR A 40 -22.92 -10.94 6.42
C THR A 40 -24.02 -10.56 5.43
N ALA A 41 -23.78 -9.52 4.64
CA ALA A 41 -24.44 -9.37 3.35
C ALA A 41 -23.40 -9.82 2.33
N ALA A 42 -23.72 -10.82 1.53
CA ALA A 42 -22.95 -11.09 0.32
C ALA A 42 -22.88 -9.76 -0.43
N ALA A 43 -21.69 -9.17 -0.52
CA ALA A 43 -21.51 -7.91 -1.21
C ALA A 43 -21.90 -8.17 -2.67
N GLU A 44 -23.04 -7.64 -3.10
CA GLU A 44 -23.33 -7.53 -4.52
C GLU A 44 -22.15 -6.78 -5.12
N VAL A 45 -21.39 -7.49 -5.96
CA VAL A 45 -20.32 -6.89 -6.73
C VAL A 45 -20.98 -5.86 -7.64
N ARG A 46 -20.93 -4.59 -7.25
CA ARG A 46 -21.40 -3.49 -8.10
C ARG A 46 -20.61 -3.56 -9.40
N GLN A 47 -21.23 -4.11 -10.44
CA GLN A 47 -20.64 -4.15 -11.77
C GLN A 47 -20.62 -2.71 -12.30
N PHE A 48 -19.44 -2.11 -12.31
CA PHE A 48 -19.24 -0.83 -12.98
C PHE A 48 -19.27 -1.08 -14.49
N PRO A 49 -20.06 -0.31 -15.27
CA PRO A 49 -20.03 -0.42 -16.73
C PRO A 49 -18.59 -0.21 -17.22
N PRO A 50 -18.16 -0.88 -18.31
CA PRO A 50 -16.81 -0.70 -18.84
C PRO A 50 -16.62 0.79 -19.15
N GLY A 51 -15.79 1.43 -18.33
CA GLY A 51 -15.49 2.84 -18.44
C GLY A 51 -14.62 3.14 -19.65
N PRO A 52 -14.38 4.43 -19.96
CA PRO A 52 -13.35 4.83 -20.91
C PRO A 52 -12.00 4.19 -20.54
N SER A 53 -11.09 4.11 -21.52
CA SER A 53 -9.72 3.62 -21.33
C SER A 53 -9.11 4.18 -20.04
N CYS A 54 -8.44 3.33 -19.27
CA CYS A 54 -7.75 3.70 -18.04
C CYS A 54 -6.95 4.99 -18.26
N PRO A 55 -7.22 6.08 -17.52
CA PRO A 55 -6.53 7.35 -17.74
C PRO A 55 -5.01 7.20 -17.79
N ASP A 56 -4.34 7.90 -18.71
CA ASP A 56 -2.90 7.74 -19.00
C ASP A 56 -2.01 7.83 -17.77
N TYR A 57 -2.42 8.59 -16.76
CA TYR A 57 -1.66 8.75 -15.55
C TYR A 57 -1.52 7.46 -14.72
N PHE A 58 -2.40 6.47 -14.90
CA PHE A 58 -2.32 5.18 -14.23
C PHE A 58 -1.22 4.30 -14.82
N ARG A 59 -0.66 4.65 -15.99
CA ARG A 59 0.46 3.91 -16.59
C ARG A 59 1.65 3.77 -15.63
N TRP A 60 1.87 4.76 -14.76
CA TRP A 60 2.96 4.77 -13.80
C TRP A 60 2.85 3.65 -12.76
N ILE A 61 1.66 3.12 -12.49
CA ILE A 61 1.52 1.94 -11.63
C ILE A 61 2.31 0.76 -12.19
N HIS A 62 2.27 0.57 -13.51
CA HIS A 62 3.03 -0.50 -14.15
C HIS A 62 4.53 -0.25 -14.13
N GLU A 63 4.95 1.01 -14.11
CA GLU A 63 6.36 1.40 -13.97
C GLU A 63 6.84 1.15 -12.54
N ASP A 64 6.11 1.63 -11.55
CA ASP A 64 6.43 1.51 -10.13
C ASP A 64 6.48 0.04 -9.69
N LEU A 65 5.57 -0.79 -10.21
CA LEU A 65 5.53 -2.23 -9.89
C LEU A 65 6.41 -3.10 -10.79
N ARG A 66 7.03 -2.52 -11.84
CA ARG A 66 7.91 -3.23 -12.77
C ARG A 66 9.00 -4.07 -12.08
N PRO A 67 9.65 -3.61 -10.98
CA PRO A 67 10.74 -4.37 -10.36
C PRO A 67 10.33 -5.77 -9.91
N TRP A 68 9.05 -5.97 -9.59
CA TRP A 68 8.51 -7.24 -9.10
C TRP A 68 7.66 -7.99 -10.13
N ASN A 69 7.50 -7.48 -11.36
CA ASN A 69 6.64 -8.07 -12.38
C ASN A 69 6.96 -9.56 -12.65
N ARG A 70 8.25 -9.93 -12.69
CA ARG A 70 8.68 -11.32 -12.95
C ARG A 70 8.82 -12.16 -11.68
N SER A 71 9.23 -11.57 -10.57
CA SER A 71 9.50 -12.30 -9.32
C SER A 71 8.27 -12.47 -8.43
N GLY A 72 7.25 -11.63 -8.64
CA GLY A 72 6.24 -11.38 -7.63
C GLY A 72 6.81 -10.65 -6.41
N ILE A 73 5.93 -10.41 -5.43
CA ILE A 73 6.26 -9.85 -4.13
C ILE A 73 6.06 -10.94 -3.09
N THR A 74 7.13 -11.35 -2.41
CA THR A 74 7.04 -12.33 -1.32
C THR A 74 6.85 -11.66 0.02
N ARG A 75 6.36 -12.41 1.00
CA ARG A 75 6.21 -11.94 2.38
C ARG A 75 7.53 -11.44 2.97
N GLU A 76 8.62 -12.15 2.71
CA GLU A 76 9.96 -11.78 3.20
C GLU A 76 10.41 -10.44 2.62
N MET A 77 10.04 -10.14 1.37
CA MET A 77 10.32 -8.85 0.74
C MET A 77 9.52 -7.73 1.39
N VAL A 78 8.23 -7.93 1.64
CA VAL A 78 7.38 -6.97 2.36
C VAL A 78 7.95 -6.72 3.76
N GLU A 79 8.23 -7.77 4.52
CA GLU A 79 8.76 -7.67 5.89
C GLU A 79 10.14 -7.00 5.94
N SER A 80 10.95 -7.14 4.89
CA SER A 80 12.25 -6.44 4.78
C SER A 80 12.10 -4.91 4.74
N GLY A 81 10.94 -4.40 4.31
CA GLY A 81 10.61 -2.97 4.27
C GLY A 81 10.33 -2.35 5.64
N LYS A 82 10.22 -3.14 6.72
CA LYS A 82 9.86 -2.67 8.08
C LYS A 82 10.71 -1.50 8.57
N LYS A 83 12.02 -1.49 8.28
CA LYS A 83 12.93 -0.40 8.70
C LYS A 83 12.72 0.91 7.93
N LEU A 84 12.10 0.82 6.75
CA LEU A 84 11.82 1.94 5.88
C LEU A 84 10.41 2.47 6.09
N ALA A 85 9.52 1.74 6.76
CA ALA A 85 8.12 2.08 6.92
C ALA A 85 7.83 2.79 8.25
N ASP A 86 6.85 3.68 8.22
CA ASP A 86 6.23 4.31 9.37
C ASP A 86 5.14 3.41 9.97
N PHE A 87 4.36 2.75 9.11
CA PHE A 87 3.37 1.76 9.52
C PHE A 87 3.20 0.66 8.46
N ARG A 88 2.68 -0.49 8.91
CA ARG A 88 2.20 -1.57 8.06
C ARG A 88 0.69 -1.59 8.08
N LEU A 89 0.08 -1.79 6.91
CA LEU A 89 -1.35 -1.98 6.77
C LEU A 89 -1.63 -3.32 6.08
N VAL A 90 -2.46 -4.14 6.72
CA VAL A 90 -2.86 -5.45 6.23
C VAL A 90 -4.37 -5.46 6.04
N ILE A 91 -4.84 -5.90 4.88
CA ILE A 91 -6.26 -6.11 4.61
C ILE A 91 -6.51 -7.61 4.56
N VAL A 92 -7.45 -8.10 5.38
CA VAL A 92 -7.90 -9.49 5.34
C VAL A 92 -9.42 -9.52 5.43
N GLY A 93 -10.07 -10.12 4.44
CA GLY A 93 -11.54 -10.24 4.40
C GLY A 93 -12.26 -8.88 4.46
N GLY A 94 -11.70 -7.86 3.80
CA GLY A 94 -12.24 -6.50 3.79
C GLY A 94 -12.03 -5.69 5.07
N LYS A 95 -11.26 -6.21 6.05
CA LYS A 95 -10.90 -5.50 7.28
C LYS A 95 -9.45 -5.06 7.24
N ALA A 96 -9.19 -3.79 7.55
CA ALA A 96 -7.85 -3.24 7.66
C ALA A 96 -7.31 -3.37 9.10
N TYR A 97 -6.05 -3.79 9.21
CA TYR A 97 -5.27 -3.90 10.44
C TYR A 97 -4.01 -3.06 10.27
N VAL A 98 -3.66 -2.27 11.28
CA VAL A 98 -2.53 -1.35 11.22
C VAL A 98 -1.55 -1.64 12.36
N GLU A 99 -0.27 -1.76 12.02
CA GLU A 99 0.83 -1.83 12.98
C GLU A 99 1.72 -0.61 12.78
N THR A 100 1.82 0.27 13.78
CA THR A 100 2.71 1.43 13.72
C THR A 100 4.12 1.04 14.12
N TYR A 101 5.11 1.34 13.29
CA TYR A 101 6.53 1.09 13.57
C TYR A 101 7.25 2.29 14.15
N ARG A 102 6.90 3.48 13.66
CA ARG A 102 7.42 4.75 14.16
C ARG A 102 6.37 5.83 13.94
N ARG A 103 6.53 6.92 14.67
CA ARG A 103 5.62 8.06 14.55
C ARG A 103 5.79 8.72 13.18
N SER A 104 4.72 8.74 12.41
CA SER A 104 4.64 9.51 11.17
C SER A 104 4.75 11.01 11.46
N PHE A 105 5.29 11.77 10.51
CA PHE A 105 5.24 13.22 10.59
C PHE A 105 3.78 13.68 10.56
N GLN A 106 3.41 14.60 11.46
CA GLN A 106 2.05 15.15 11.59
C GLN A 106 0.97 14.05 11.65
N THR A 107 -0.08 14.15 10.83
CA THR A 107 -1.23 13.25 10.77
C THR A 107 -1.28 12.48 9.44
N ARG A 108 -0.12 12.36 8.78
CA ARG A 108 -0.01 11.82 7.42
C ARG A 108 -0.49 10.37 7.32
N ASP A 109 -0.13 9.55 8.29
CA ASP A 109 -0.61 8.16 8.39
C ASP A 109 -2.12 8.09 8.57
N LEU A 110 -2.69 8.92 9.46
CA LEU A 110 -4.12 8.94 9.72
C LEU A 110 -4.91 9.19 8.44
N PHE A 111 -4.52 10.18 7.63
CA PHE A 111 -5.19 10.50 6.37
C PHE A 111 -5.04 9.39 5.32
N THR A 112 -3.87 8.77 5.21
CA THR A 112 -3.67 7.61 4.34
C THR A 112 -4.54 6.43 4.76
N ILE A 113 -4.63 6.15 6.06
CA ILE A 113 -5.52 5.12 6.60
C ILE A 113 -6.98 5.46 6.30
N TRP A 114 -7.41 6.71 6.49
CA TRP A 114 -8.77 7.16 6.14
C TRP A 114 -9.09 7.00 4.66
N GLY A 115 -8.13 7.26 3.77
CA GLY A 115 -8.29 7.04 2.33
C GLY A 115 -8.53 5.56 2.00
N ILE A 116 -7.78 4.66 2.65
CA ILE A 116 -7.94 3.21 2.48
C ILE A 116 -9.27 2.72 3.07
N LEU A 117 -9.70 3.25 4.22
CA LEU A 117 -11.00 2.93 4.81
C LEU A 117 -12.16 3.39 3.91
N GLN A 118 -12.04 4.54 3.25
CA GLN A 118 -13.01 4.98 2.24
C GLN A 118 -13.05 4.01 1.05
N LEU A 119 -11.89 3.58 0.54
CA LEU A 119 -11.81 2.58 -0.53
C LEU A 119 -12.52 1.29 -0.14
N LEU A 120 -12.26 0.76 1.06
CA LEU A 120 -12.92 -0.44 1.60
C LEU A 120 -14.43 -0.28 1.75
N SER A 121 -14.89 0.92 2.14
CA SER A 121 -16.32 1.23 2.26
C SER A 121 -17.03 1.34 0.91
N TRP A 122 -16.38 1.93 -0.10
CA TRP A 122 -17.00 2.16 -1.41
C TRP A 122 -16.98 0.93 -2.31
N TYR A 123 -16.00 0.05 -2.13
CA TYR A 123 -15.79 -1.12 -2.98
C TYR A 123 -15.70 -2.43 -2.15
N PRO A 124 -16.74 -2.76 -1.37
CA PRO A 124 -16.73 -3.97 -0.55
C PRO A 124 -16.58 -5.21 -1.44
N GLY A 125 -15.71 -6.13 -1.04
CA GLY A 125 -15.45 -7.38 -1.77
C GLY A 125 -14.61 -7.23 -3.06
N HIS A 126 -14.20 -6.02 -3.44
CA HIS A 126 -13.37 -5.80 -4.64
C HIS A 126 -11.89 -5.61 -4.31
N ILE A 127 -11.59 -5.25 -3.06
CA ILE A 127 -10.21 -5.08 -2.60
C ILE A 127 -9.73 -6.42 -2.06
N PRO A 128 -8.67 -6.99 -2.64
CA PRO A 128 -8.15 -8.27 -2.20
C PRO A 128 -7.48 -8.15 -0.83
N ASP A 129 -7.11 -9.30 -0.27
CA ASP A 129 -6.21 -9.33 0.87
C ASP A 129 -4.84 -8.76 0.46
N LEU A 130 -4.31 -7.84 1.26
CA LEU A 130 -3.11 -7.05 0.95
C LEU A 130 -2.22 -6.92 2.19
N ASP A 131 -0.92 -6.77 1.96
CA ASP A 131 0.09 -6.55 3.00
C ASP A 131 1.04 -5.45 2.53
N LEU A 132 0.89 -4.26 3.10
CA LEU A 132 1.46 -3.02 2.58
C LEU A 132 2.35 -2.34 3.63
N MET A 133 3.53 -1.91 3.21
CA MET A 133 4.45 -1.10 4.00
C MET A 133 4.34 0.36 3.56
N PHE A 134 4.04 1.28 4.47
CA PHE A 134 3.89 2.71 4.17
C PHE A 134 4.99 3.52 4.84
N ASN A 135 5.57 4.44 4.08
CA ASN A 135 6.45 5.47 4.60
C ASN A 135 5.82 6.84 4.33
N CYS A 136 5.78 7.67 5.38
CA CYS A 136 5.09 8.95 5.39
C CYS A 136 6.01 10.16 5.19
N GLY A 137 7.27 9.95 4.86
CA GLY A 137 8.29 10.98 4.68
C GLY A 137 8.17 11.73 3.35
N ASP A 138 9.05 12.72 3.20
CA ASP A 138 9.18 13.50 1.96
C ASP A 138 10.35 13.02 1.08
N VAL A 139 11.30 12.28 1.67
CA VAL A 139 12.51 11.79 1.00
C VAL A 139 12.31 10.32 0.62
N PRO A 140 12.41 9.94 -0.67
CA PRO A 140 12.31 8.56 -1.10
C PRO A 140 13.36 7.67 -0.41
N MET A 141 12.98 6.44 -0.06
CA MET A 141 13.82 5.58 0.81
C MET A 141 14.27 4.28 0.14
N VAL A 142 13.68 3.89 -0.98
CA VAL A 142 14.03 2.63 -1.65
C VAL A 142 14.91 2.96 -2.88
N PRO A 143 16.24 2.80 -2.81
CA PRO A 143 17.11 3.19 -3.91
C PRO A 143 16.99 2.28 -5.14
N ALA A 144 17.08 2.86 -6.33
CA ALA A 144 17.21 2.14 -7.59
C ALA A 144 18.57 1.47 -7.74
N ALA A 145 18.63 0.38 -8.50
CA ALA A 145 19.87 -0.33 -8.77
C ALA A 145 20.87 0.59 -9.49
N GLY A 146 22.07 0.76 -8.91
CA GLY A 146 23.12 1.62 -9.47
C GLY A 146 23.10 3.07 -8.97
N PHE A 147 22.08 3.48 -8.22
CA PHE A 147 22.06 4.78 -7.54
C PHE A 147 22.56 4.59 -6.08
N TRP A 148 23.82 4.95 -5.83
CA TRP A 148 24.48 4.82 -4.51
C TRP A 148 24.99 6.17 -4.02
N PRO A 149 24.60 6.56 -2.80
CA PRO A 149 25.59 6.62 -1.73
C PRO A 149 25.13 6.01 -0.39
N TRP A 150 23.94 5.39 -0.32
CA TRP A 150 23.33 4.97 0.95
C TRP A 150 23.78 3.57 1.41
N THR A 151 24.80 3.55 2.28
CA THR A 151 25.57 2.36 2.70
C THR A 151 24.87 1.36 3.61
N TRP A 152 23.68 1.66 4.13
CA TRP A 152 23.02 0.80 5.12
C TRP A 152 21.78 0.05 4.61
N ILE A 153 21.30 0.34 3.40
CA ILE A 153 20.28 -0.48 2.72
C ILE A 153 21.02 -1.54 1.90
N ARG A 154 21.64 -2.51 2.58
CA ARG A 154 22.27 -3.68 1.94
C ARG A 154 21.35 -4.89 2.12
N LYS A 155 20.90 -5.49 0.99
CA LYS A 155 21.07 -6.95 0.69
C LYS A 155 20.10 -7.54 -0.35
N TRP A 156 19.06 -6.85 -0.79
CA TRP A 156 18.07 -7.50 -1.66
C TRP A 156 18.34 -7.22 -3.15
N ARG A 157 18.45 -8.28 -3.96
CA ARG A 157 18.58 -8.18 -5.44
C ARG A 157 17.36 -7.51 -6.08
N VAL A 158 16.22 -7.53 -5.39
CA VAL A 158 14.97 -6.89 -5.78
C VAL A 158 14.53 -6.01 -4.59
N PRO A 159 14.14 -4.75 -4.81
CA PRO A 159 13.83 -3.80 -3.74
C PRO A 159 12.68 -4.26 -2.82
N ALA A 160 12.60 -3.69 -1.63
CA ALA A 160 11.43 -3.86 -0.76
C ALA A 160 10.26 -3.02 -1.31
N PRO A 161 9.04 -3.58 -1.45
CA PRO A 161 7.89 -2.84 -1.92
C PRO A 161 7.36 -1.94 -0.80
N VAL A 162 7.76 -0.67 -0.83
CA VAL A 162 7.33 0.34 0.15
C VAL A 162 6.54 1.42 -0.56
N PHE A 163 5.35 1.73 -0.05
CA PHE A 163 4.51 2.81 -0.52
C PHE A 163 4.97 4.13 0.08
N HIS A 164 5.06 5.16 -0.76
CA HIS A 164 5.54 6.48 -0.38
C HIS A 164 4.81 7.57 -1.17
N TYR A 165 4.77 8.80 -0.65
CA TYR A 165 4.12 9.93 -1.33
C TYR A 165 4.99 10.54 -2.45
N CYS A 166 6.30 10.45 -2.28
CA CYS A 166 7.31 10.96 -3.20
C CYS A 166 8.20 9.84 -3.78
N ALA A 167 8.57 9.96 -5.04
CA ALA A 167 9.58 9.10 -5.68
C ALA A 167 10.27 9.92 -6.77
N ASP A 168 11.45 9.47 -7.19
CA ASP A 168 12.21 10.03 -8.30
C ASP A 168 12.87 8.90 -9.12
N ASP A 169 13.54 9.26 -10.22
CA ASP A 169 14.21 8.28 -11.10
C ASP A 169 15.32 7.48 -10.41
N ALA A 170 15.75 7.93 -9.24
CA ALA A 170 16.77 7.31 -8.40
C ALA A 170 16.19 6.38 -7.33
N SER A 171 14.87 6.30 -7.21
CA SER A 171 14.15 5.51 -6.22
C SER A 171 13.22 4.48 -6.86
N GLN A 172 12.75 3.54 -6.06
CA GLN A 172 11.85 2.43 -6.40
C GLN A 172 10.72 2.34 -5.37
N ASP A 173 10.42 3.46 -4.71
CA ASP A 173 9.25 3.58 -3.85
C ASP A 173 7.99 3.51 -4.72
N ILE A 174 6.97 2.79 -4.26
CA ILE A 174 5.70 2.68 -4.97
C ILE A 174 4.89 3.92 -4.63
N VAL A 175 4.54 4.74 -5.63
CA VAL A 175 3.86 5.99 -5.35
C VAL A 175 2.43 5.72 -4.89
N PHE A 176 2.07 6.28 -3.74
CA PHE A 176 0.71 6.32 -3.21
C PHE A 176 0.17 7.75 -3.24
N PRO A 177 -1.14 7.97 -3.47
CA PRO A 177 -1.73 9.30 -3.35
C PRO A 177 -1.36 9.97 -2.04
N ASP A 178 -0.89 11.20 -2.13
CA ASP A 178 -0.41 11.95 -0.97
C ASP A 178 -1.50 12.14 0.09
N TRP A 179 -1.10 12.17 1.36
CA TRP A 179 -2.01 12.37 2.50
C TRP A 179 -2.84 13.66 2.37
N SER A 180 -2.28 14.68 1.71
CA SER A 180 -2.91 15.98 1.46
C SER A 180 -4.19 15.93 0.62
N PHE A 181 -4.51 14.79 -0.02
CA PHE A 181 -5.81 14.61 -0.66
C PHE A 181 -6.97 14.54 0.33
N TRP A 182 -6.70 14.20 1.58
CA TRP A 182 -7.73 14.03 2.62
C TRP A 182 -7.68 15.06 3.74
N GLY A 183 -6.57 15.77 3.95
CA GLY A 183 -6.48 16.89 4.90
C GLY A 183 -5.12 17.03 5.56
#